data_AF-A0A522AF75-F1
#
_entry.id   AF-A0A522AF75-F1
#
_cell.length_a   1.000
_cell.length_b   1.000
_cell.length_c   1.000
_cell.angle_alpha   90.00
_cell.angle_beta   90.00
_cell.angle_gamma   90.00
#
_symmetry.space_group_name_H-M   'P 1'
#
loop_
_entity.id
_entity.type
_entity.pdbx_description
1 polymer ?
#
loop_
_entity_poly.entity_id
_entity_poly.type
_entity_poly.pdbx_seq_one_letter_code
_entity_poly.pdbx_strand_id
1 'polypeptide(L)'
;FWPFWDNVRSWWRIRDLPNVLLLHFNDLKQDMPEEMRRIAKFLDIAIDPARWSAIVEYCSFDWMKRNATKTVPLGGAFWDGGAETFIHKGVNDRWHGTLTADDVAAYEARAVHELGSECARWLASGRN
;
A
#
# COMPACT_ATOMS: atom_id res chain seq x y z
N PHE A 1 2.04 7.90 -17.79
CA PHE A 1 1.70 8.44 -16.46
C PHE A 1 0.19 8.63 -16.38
N TRP A 2 -0.45 8.11 -15.33
CA TRP A 2 -1.89 8.28 -15.07
C TRP A 2 -2.03 9.31 -13.92
N PRO A 3 -2.80 10.41 -14.06
CA PRO A 3 -2.91 11.40 -13.00
C PRO A 3 -3.40 10.81 -11.68
N PHE A 4 -2.80 11.24 -10.57
CA PHE A 4 -3.04 10.67 -9.24
C PHE A 4 -4.54 10.66 -8.86
N TRP A 5 -5.21 11.80 -8.98
CA TRP A 5 -6.63 11.91 -8.62
C TRP A 5 -7.54 11.05 -9.49
N ASP A 6 -7.27 11.00 -10.81
CA ASP A 6 -8.03 10.15 -11.74
C ASP A 6 -7.82 8.67 -11.44
N ASN A 7 -6.60 8.27 -11.12
CA ASN A 7 -6.29 6.91 -10.71
C ASN A 7 -7.11 6.52 -9.47
N VAL A 8 -7.04 7.31 -8.38
CA VAL A 8 -7.79 7.02 -7.14
C VAL A 8 -9.29 6.99 -7.41
N ARG A 9 -9.86 8.00 -8.07
CA ARG A 9 -11.29 8.05 -8.40
C ARG A 9 -11.76 6.85 -9.19
N SER A 10 -11.01 6.45 -10.21
CA SER A 10 -11.43 5.38 -11.11
C SER A 10 -11.58 4.05 -10.36
N TRP A 11 -10.63 3.71 -9.50
CA TRP A 11 -10.68 2.51 -8.66
C TRP A 11 -11.74 2.63 -7.57
N TRP A 12 -11.87 3.80 -6.94
CA TRP A 12 -12.90 4.05 -5.92
C TRP A 12 -14.32 3.78 -6.44
N ARG A 13 -14.61 4.18 -7.69
CA ARG A 13 -15.92 3.99 -8.32
C ARG A 13 -16.30 2.53 -8.56
N ILE A 14 -15.32 1.62 -8.64
CA ILE A 14 -15.54 0.20 -8.94
C ILE A 14 -15.15 -0.71 -7.77
N ARG A 15 -14.91 -0.14 -6.60
CA ARG A 15 -14.39 -0.86 -5.41
C ARG A 15 -15.31 -1.98 -4.90
N ASP A 16 -16.60 -1.90 -5.21
CA ASP A 16 -17.61 -2.87 -4.78
C ASP A 16 -17.84 -3.99 -5.81
N LEU A 17 -17.12 -3.99 -6.94
CA LEU A 17 -17.19 -5.09 -7.89
C LEU A 17 -16.62 -6.37 -7.26
N PRO A 18 -17.23 -7.54 -7.50
CA PRO A 18 -16.84 -8.80 -6.85
C PRO A 18 -15.43 -9.26 -7.21
N ASN A 19 -14.87 -8.75 -8.31
CA ASN A 19 -13.54 -9.05 -8.81
C ASN A 19 -12.54 -7.90 -8.59
N VAL A 20 -12.85 -6.93 -7.72
CA VAL A 20 -11.95 -5.85 -7.30
C VAL A 20 -11.75 -5.89 -5.79
N LEU A 21 -10.50 -5.98 -5.34
CA LEU A 21 -10.13 -5.78 -3.94
C LEU A 21 -9.29 -4.53 -3.81
N LEU A 22 -9.91 -3.46 -3.28
CA LEU A 22 -9.20 -2.23 -2.97
C LEU A 22 -8.57 -2.36 -1.56
N LEU A 23 -7.24 -2.25 -1.51
CA LEU A 23 -6.42 -2.33 -0.30
C LEU A 23 -5.80 -0.97 0.02
N HIS A 24 -5.59 -0.70 1.30
CA HIS A 24 -4.85 0.48 1.73
C HIS A 24 -3.53 0.07 2.39
N PHE A 25 -2.45 0.79 2.08
CA PHE A 25 -1.12 0.47 2.62
C PHE A 25 -1.07 0.65 4.15
N ASN A 26 -1.85 1.58 4.70
CA ASN A 26 -1.94 1.74 6.16
C ASN A 26 -2.50 0.48 6.83
N ASP A 27 -3.54 -0.14 6.26
CA ASP A 27 -4.13 -1.36 6.81
C ASP A 27 -3.10 -2.51 6.79
N LEU A 28 -2.36 -2.66 5.69
CA LEU A 28 -1.25 -3.63 5.57
C LEU A 28 -0.16 -3.40 6.61
N LYS A 29 0.12 -2.15 6.94
CA LYS A 29 1.12 -1.78 7.95
C LYS A 29 0.62 -2.00 9.38
N GLN A 30 -0.67 -1.84 9.63
CA GLN A 30 -1.29 -2.02 10.93
C GLN A 30 -1.46 -3.50 11.28
N ASP A 31 -1.99 -4.31 10.35
CA ASP A 31 -2.16 -5.76 10.53
C ASP A 31 -1.96 -6.51 9.20
N MET A 32 -0.70 -6.76 8.87
CA MET A 32 -0.34 -7.49 7.66
C MET A 32 -0.93 -8.91 7.62
N PRO A 33 -0.86 -9.73 8.70
CA PRO A 33 -1.48 -11.05 8.71
C PRO A 33 -2.98 -11.02 8.37
N GLU A 34 -3.73 -10.07 8.91
CA GLU A 34 -5.17 -9.98 8.63
C GLU A 34 -5.46 -9.55 7.19
N GLU A 35 -4.76 -8.55 6.66
CA GLU A 35 -4.92 -8.18 5.26
C GLU A 35 -4.52 -9.31 4.31
N MET A 36 -3.50 -10.11 4.65
CA MET A 36 -3.12 -11.30 3.89
C MET A 36 -4.24 -12.35 3.88
N ARG A 37 -4.95 -12.56 4.99
CA ARG A 37 -6.12 -13.45 5.03
C ARG A 37 -7.27 -12.90 4.19
N ARG A 38 -7.50 -11.59 4.23
CA ARG A 38 -8.51 -10.91 3.41
C ARG A 38 -8.22 -11.09 1.92
N ILE A 39 -6.97 -10.96 1.50
CA ILE A 39 -6.53 -11.24 0.12
C ILE A 39 -6.78 -12.72 -0.24
N ALA A 40 -6.35 -13.65 0.61
CA ALA A 40 -6.55 -15.08 0.36
C ALA A 40 -8.03 -15.44 0.21
N LYS A 41 -8.89 -14.91 1.09
CA LYS A 41 -10.35 -15.08 1.01
C LYS A 41 -10.93 -14.51 -0.28
N PHE A 42 -10.48 -13.33 -0.69
CA PHE A 42 -10.94 -12.69 -1.92
C PHE A 42 -10.54 -13.48 -3.18
N LEU A 43 -9.35 -14.08 -3.18
CA LEU A 43 -8.84 -14.91 -4.27
C LEU A 43 -9.30 -16.37 -4.21
N ASP A 44 -10.10 -16.76 -3.21
CA ASP A 44 -10.50 -18.14 -2.92
C ASP A 44 -9.30 -19.11 -2.77
N ILE A 45 -8.26 -18.65 -2.06
CA ILE A 45 -7.05 -19.42 -1.78
C ILE A 45 -7.11 -19.96 -0.35
N ALA A 46 -7.07 -21.28 -0.22
CA ALA A 46 -6.94 -21.94 1.08
C ALA A 46 -5.54 -21.70 1.66
N ILE A 47 -5.48 -21.23 2.91
CA ILE A 47 -4.24 -21.03 3.64
C ILE A 47 -3.88 -22.33 4.35
N ASP A 48 -2.71 -22.87 4.03
CA ASP A 48 -2.10 -23.96 4.80
C ASP A 48 -1.58 -23.43 6.15
N PRO A 49 -2.18 -23.83 7.29
CA PRO A 49 -1.76 -23.35 8.60
C PRO A 49 -0.30 -23.69 8.93
N ALA A 50 0.22 -24.80 8.40
CA ALA A 50 1.60 -25.22 8.63
C ALA A 50 2.62 -24.29 7.97
N ARG A 51 2.21 -23.58 6.91
CA ARG A 51 3.06 -22.64 6.15
C ARG A 51 2.84 -21.18 6.53
N TRP A 52 1.77 -20.87 7.25
CA TRP A 52 1.34 -19.50 7.51
C TRP A 52 2.46 -18.61 8.09
N SER A 53 3.16 -19.09 9.11
CA SER A 53 4.25 -18.33 9.74
C SER A 53 5.35 -17.96 8.75
N ALA A 54 5.73 -18.88 7.86
CA ALA A 54 6.76 -18.63 6.86
C ALA A 54 6.28 -17.66 5.78
N ILE A 55 5.02 -17.75 5.37
CA ILE A 55 4.43 -16.82 4.37
C ILE A 55 4.42 -15.39 4.94
N VAL A 56 3.97 -15.22 6.19
CA VAL A 56 3.98 -13.92 6.89
C VAL A 56 5.41 -13.38 7.01
N GLU A 57 6.38 -14.22 7.38
CA GLU A 57 7.79 -13.81 7.44
C GLU A 57 8.29 -13.31 6.06
N TYR A 58 8.01 -14.04 4.98
CA TYR A 58 8.51 -13.69 3.64
C TYR A 58 7.88 -12.41 3.09
N CYS A 59 6.65 -12.10 3.51
CA CYS A 59 5.98 -10.84 3.18
C CYS A 59 6.43 -9.66 4.07
N SER A 60 7.18 -9.91 5.15
CA SER A 60 7.66 -8.84 6.03
C SER A 60 8.66 -7.92 5.34
N PHE A 61 8.65 -6.64 5.74
CA PHE A 61 9.59 -5.65 5.22
C PHE A 61 11.04 -6.09 5.41
N ASP A 62 11.39 -6.61 6.58
CA ASP A 62 12.75 -7.01 6.91
C ASP A 62 13.23 -8.18 6.05
N TRP A 63 12.38 -9.18 5.84
CA TRP A 63 12.74 -10.30 4.96
C TRP A 63 12.88 -9.83 3.52
N MET A 64 11.93 -9.05 3.02
CA MET A 64 11.99 -8.51 1.65
C MET A 64 13.23 -7.65 1.43
N LYS A 65 13.59 -6.80 2.40
CA LYS A 65 14.78 -5.95 2.35
C LYS A 65 16.07 -6.77 2.35
N ARG A 66 16.19 -7.78 3.21
CA ARG A 66 17.34 -8.71 3.22
C ARG A 66 17.45 -9.55 1.94
N ASN A 67 16.34 -9.75 1.24
CA ASN A 67 16.26 -10.56 0.02
C ASN A 67 15.91 -9.71 -1.21
N ALA A 68 16.28 -8.43 -1.23
CA ALA A 68 15.82 -7.46 -2.23
C ALA A 68 16.06 -7.92 -3.68
N THR A 69 17.18 -8.61 -3.94
CA THR A 69 17.50 -9.15 -5.28
C THR A 69 16.49 -10.17 -5.81
N LYS A 70 15.73 -10.83 -4.92
CA LYS A 70 14.67 -11.79 -5.28
C LYS A 70 13.28 -11.15 -5.38
N THR A 71 13.09 -9.97 -4.82
CA THR A 71 11.78 -9.33 -4.64
C THR A 71 11.61 -8.06 -5.48
N VAL A 72 12.72 -7.41 -5.86
CA VAL A 72 12.72 -6.21 -6.70
C VAL A 72 12.68 -6.58 -8.18
N PRO A 73 11.86 -5.90 -9.01
CA PRO A 73 11.80 -6.15 -10.45
C PRO A 73 13.19 -6.13 -11.10
N LEU A 74 13.49 -7.20 -11.85
CA LEU A 74 14.76 -7.36 -12.58
C LEU A 74 16.00 -7.18 -11.67
N GLY A 75 15.90 -7.56 -10.39
CA GLY A 75 16.99 -7.50 -9.43
C GLY A 75 17.49 -6.09 -9.14
N GLY A 76 16.71 -5.05 -9.44
CA GLY A 76 17.08 -3.66 -9.24
C GLY A 76 17.97 -3.06 -10.33
N ALA A 77 18.06 -3.70 -11.51
CA ALA A 77 18.93 -3.25 -12.61
C ALA A 77 18.70 -1.79 -13.09
N PHE A 78 17.52 -1.22 -12.85
CA PHE A 78 17.19 0.16 -13.20
C PHE A 78 17.31 1.17 -12.05
N TRP A 79 17.77 0.74 -10.87
CA TRP A 79 17.87 1.60 -9.68
C TRP A 79 19.32 1.91 -9.38
N ASP A 80 19.65 3.20 -9.26
CA ASP A 80 20.92 3.63 -8.71
C ASP A 80 21.05 3.09 -7.27
N GLY A 81 22.07 2.27 -7.04
CA GLY A 81 22.28 1.53 -5.78
C GLY A 81 21.63 0.14 -5.70
N GLY A 82 21.04 -0.35 -6.80
CA GLY A 82 20.57 -1.73 -6.94
C GLY A 82 19.31 -2.06 -6.13
N ALA A 83 19.03 -3.36 -5.94
CA ALA A 83 17.80 -3.82 -5.29
C ALA A 83 17.61 -3.26 -3.87
N GLU A 84 18.70 -2.99 -3.14
CA GLU A 84 18.64 -2.54 -1.75
C GLU A 84 18.09 -1.11 -1.60
N THR A 85 18.16 -0.27 -2.64
CA THR A 85 17.63 1.10 -2.60
C THR A 85 16.15 1.18 -2.93
N PHE A 86 15.59 0.16 -3.59
CA PHE A 86 14.15 0.07 -3.87
C PHE A 86 13.33 -0.06 -2.59
N ILE A 87 13.75 -0.95 -1.68
CA ILE A 87 13.07 -1.21 -0.40
C ILE A 87 13.63 -0.26 0.67
N HIS A 88 13.14 0.98 0.65
CA HIS A 88 13.73 2.06 1.44
C HIS A 88 13.48 1.94 2.95
N LYS A 89 12.31 2.40 3.44
CA LYS A 89 12.02 2.50 4.89
C LYS A 89 10.75 1.80 5.36
N GLY A 90 9.78 1.54 4.48
CA GLY A 90 8.57 0.78 4.83
C GLY A 90 7.76 1.38 6.00
N VAL A 91 7.78 2.70 6.19
CA VAL A 91 7.05 3.43 7.25
C VAL A 91 6.15 4.50 6.63
N ASN A 92 5.05 4.80 7.31
CA ASN A 92 4.11 5.87 6.97
C ASN A 92 4.58 7.23 7.53
N ASP A 93 3.82 8.30 7.23
CA ASP A 93 3.98 9.64 7.81
C ASP A 93 5.30 10.36 7.52
N ARG A 94 6.04 9.89 6.51
CA ARG A 94 7.34 10.47 6.13
C ARG A 94 7.25 11.91 5.60
N TRP A 95 6.05 12.40 5.32
CA TRP A 95 5.79 13.78 4.94
C TRP A 95 5.83 14.73 6.14
N HIS A 96 5.63 14.22 7.37
CA HIS A 96 5.76 15.01 8.59
C HIS A 96 7.19 15.57 8.71
N GLY A 97 7.30 16.88 8.90
CA GLY A 97 8.58 17.59 8.96
C GLY A 97 9.21 17.89 7.59
N THR A 98 8.58 17.47 6.48
CA THR A 98 8.93 17.90 5.12
C THR A 98 7.94 18.94 4.59
N LEU A 99 6.65 18.70 4.81
CA LEU A 99 5.58 19.62 4.41
C LEU A 99 5.23 20.60 5.53
N THR A 100 4.89 21.82 5.16
CA THR A 100 4.36 22.82 6.09
C THR A 100 2.89 22.53 6.42
N ALA A 101 2.36 23.17 7.47
CA ALA A 101 0.94 23.07 7.79
C ALA A 101 0.05 23.57 6.63
N ASP A 102 0.49 24.60 5.91
CA ASP A 102 -0.25 25.15 4.77
C ASP A 102 -0.25 24.18 3.58
N ASP A 103 0.87 23.49 3.32
CA ASP A 103 0.94 22.45 2.28
C ASP A 103 -0.04 21.31 2.57
N VAL A 104 -0.09 20.88 3.84
CA VAL A 104 -0.98 19.80 4.30
C VAL A 104 -2.43 20.23 4.17
N ALA A 105 -2.78 21.43 4.64
CA ALA A 105 -4.14 21.95 4.53
C ALA A 105 -4.58 22.10 3.06
N ALA A 106 -3.68 22.56 2.18
CA ALA A 106 -3.95 22.66 0.75
C ALA A 106 -4.17 21.27 0.11
N TYR A 107 -3.37 20.27 0.50
CA TYR A 107 -3.55 18.89 0.04
C TYR A 107 -4.88 18.30 0.51
N GLU A 108 -5.23 18.43 1.79
CA GLU A 108 -6.46 17.91 2.37
C GLU A 108 -7.69 18.53 1.70
N ALA A 109 -7.70 19.86 1.52
CA ALA A 109 -8.75 20.57 0.81
C ALA A 109 -8.87 20.08 -0.64
N ARG A 110 -7.73 19.86 -1.32
CA ARG A 110 -7.72 19.34 -2.68
C ARG A 110 -8.22 17.90 -2.77
N ALA A 111 -7.85 17.05 -1.82
CA ALA A 111 -8.31 15.66 -1.77
C ALA A 111 -9.84 15.58 -1.63
N VAL A 112 -10.43 16.40 -0.76
CA VAL A 112 -11.89 16.48 -0.62
C VAL A 112 -12.55 16.99 -1.91
N HIS A 113 -11.98 18.03 -2.53
CA HIS A 113 -12.50 18.56 -3.79
C HIS A 113 -12.48 17.51 -4.92
N GLU A 114 -11.41 16.75 -5.03
CA GLU A 114 -11.21 15.78 -6.11
C GLU A 114 -11.96 14.46 -5.87
N LEU A 115 -12.10 14.02 -4.62
CA LEU A 115 -12.54 12.65 -4.29
C LEU A 115 -13.86 12.57 -3.52
N GLY A 116 -14.33 13.70 -2.96
CA GLY A 116 -15.37 13.69 -1.95
C GLY A 116 -14.86 13.22 -0.58
N SER A 117 -15.66 13.43 0.47
CA SER A 117 -15.23 13.23 1.86
C SER A 117 -14.92 11.78 2.23
N GLU A 118 -15.68 10.81 1.71
CA GLU A 118 -15.49 9.38 2.02
C GLU A 118 -14.18 8.85 1.44
N CYS A 119 -13.96 9.06 0.14
CA CYS A 119 -12.76 8.60 -0.55
C CYS A 119 -11.51 9.35 -0.05
N ALA A 120 -11.60 10.65 0.19
CA ALA A 120 -10.50 11.43 0.75
C ALA A 120 -10.10 10.92 2.15
N ARG A 121 -11.08 10.59 3.01
CA ARG A 121 -10.81 10.00 4.32
C ARG A 121 -10.14 8.63 4.18
N TRP A 122 -10.68 7.76 3.32
CA TRP A 122 -10.09 6.45 3.07
C TRP A 122 -8.65 6.54 2.53
N LEU A 123 -8.38 7.49 1.63
CA LEU A 123 -7.04 7.73 1.09
C LEU A 123 -6.06 8.23 2.17
N ALA A 124 -6.56 8.94 3.18
CA ALA A 124 -5.74 9.44 4.28
C ALA A 124 -5.45 8.37 5.35
N SER A 125 -6.45 7.57 5.75
CA SER A 125 -6.35 6.69 6.93
C SER A 125 -6.52 5.20 6.66
N GLY A 126 -7.04 4.79 5.50
CA GLY A 126 -7.46 3.41 5.25
C GLY A 126 -8.87 3.13 5.75
N ARG A 127 -9.12 1.93 6.27
CA ARG A 127 -10.48 1.51 6.71
C ARG A 127 -10.85 1.92 8.15
N ASN A 128 -9.93 2.56 8.86
CA ASN A 128 -10.09 3.03 10.24
C ASN A 128 -10.49 4.50 10.33
#